data_AF-A0A4Q3SEG2-F1
#
_entry.id   AF-A0A4Q3SEG2-F1
#
_cell.length_a   1.000
_cell.length_b   1.000
_cell.length_c   1.000
_cell.angle_alpha   90.00
_cell.angle_beta   90.00
_cell.angle_gamma   90.00
#
_symmetry.space_group_name_H-M   'P 1'
#
loop_
_entity.id
_entity.type
_entity.pdbx_description
1 polymer ?
#
loop_
_entity_poly.entity_id
_entity_poly.type
_entity_poly.pdbx_seq_one_letter_code
_entity_poly.pdbx_strand_id
1 'polypeptide(L)'
;MVAYQDFVTLSQSRDSEERGRAAHIAAMAYLSHTGPADEHAALYASLIGFLDDPSARVRGALAYGLLHALEAPRPILLALLQD
;
A
#
# COMPACT_ATOMS: atom_id res chain seq x y z
N MET A 1 -12.84 10.89 -9.37
CA MET A 1 -11.42 10.50 -9.24
C MET A 1 -11.32 9.02 -9.62
N VAL A 2 -10.90 8.71 -10.85
CA VAL A 2 -10.93 7.34 -11.40
C VAL A 2 -10.03 6.37 -10.61
N ALA A 3 -8.85 6.84 -10.20
CA ALA A 3 -7.86 6.02 -9.47
C ALA A 3 -8.35 5.52 -8.09
N TYR A 4 -9.21 6.27 -7.40
CA TYR A 4 -9.75 5.84 -6.10
C TYR A 4 -10.74 4.67 -6.27
N GLN A 5 -11.61 4.73 -7.27
CA GLN A 5 -12.58 3.67 -7.52
C GLN A 5 -11.89 2.37 -7.96
N ASP A 6 -10.84 2.49 -8.77
CA ASP A 6 -10.01 1.34 -9.16
C ASP A 6 -9.31 0.73 -7.93
N PHE A 7 -8.71 1.56 -7.08
CA PHE A 7 -8.09 1.09 -5.83
C PHE A 7 -9.09 0.33 -4.95
N VAL A 8 -10.27 0.89 -4.68
CA VAL A 8 -11.30 0.25 -3.84
C VAL A 8 -11.71 -1.10 -4.44
N THR A 9 -11.94 -1.14 -5.75
CA THR A 9 -12.37 -2.35 -6.46
C THR A 9 -11.31 -3.45 -6.35
N LEU A 10 -10.05 -3.11 -6.63
CA LEU A 10 -8.91 -4.03 -6.55
C LEU A 10 -8.68 -4.52 -5.11
N SER A 11 -8.79 -3.63 -4.11
CA SER A 11 -8.55 -3.96 -2.69
C SER A 11 -9.55 -4.98 -2.12
N GLN A 12 -10.77 -5.01 -2.65
CA GLN A 12 -11.83 -5.92 -2.20
C GLN A 12 -11.87 -7.23 -2.99
N SER A 13 -10.95 -7.43 -3.93
CA SER A 13 -10.92 -8.62 -4.76
C SER A 13 -10.62 -9.89 -3.96
N ARG A 14 -11.17 -11.01 -4.43
CA ARG A 14 -10.78 -12.35 -3.98
C ARG A 14 -9.43 -12.76 -4.55
N ASP A 15 -8.98 -12.12 -5.62
CA ASP A 15 -7.67 -12.37 -6.22
C ASP A 15 -6.57 -11.59 -5.51
N SER A 16 -5.60 -12.33 -4.96
CA SER A 16 -4.40 -11.78 -4.36
C SER A 16 -3.56 -10.91 -5.30
N GLU A 17 -3.60 -11.15 -6.62
CA GLU A 17 -2.86 -10.34 -7.58
C GLU A 17 -3.48 -8.95 -7.72
N GLU A 18 -4.81 -8.89 -7.82
CA GLU A 18 -5.55 -7.61 -7.85
C GLU A 18 -5.36 -6.84 -6.55
N ARG A 19 -5.44 -7.50 -5.38
CA ARG A 19 -5.14 -6.86 -4.10
C ARG A 19 -3.69 -6.39 -4.01
N GLY A 20 -2.75 -7.14 -4.56
CA GLY A 20 -1.34 -6.75 -4.64
C GLY A 20 -1.15 -5.49 -5.49
N ARG A 21 -1.90 -5.37 -6.58
CA ARG A 21 -1.93 -4.15 -7.40
C ARG A 21 -2.49 -2.97 -6.61
N ALA A 22 -3.53 -3.17 -5.81
CA ALA A 22 -4.05 -2.13 -4.92
C ALA A 22 -2.99 -1.68 -3.89
N ALA A 23 -2.27 -2.62 -3.27
CA ALA A 23 -1.19 -2.33 -2.33
C ALA A 23 -0.06 -1.51 -2.97
N HIS A 24 0.32 -1.86 -4.20
CA HIS A 24 1.31 -1.10 -4.96
C HIS A 24 0.83 0.31 -5.30
N ILE A 25 -0.44 0.47 -5.72
CA ILE A 25 -1.04 1.79 -5.99
C ILE A 25 -1.03 2.65 -4.71
N ALA A 26 -1.40 2.07 -3.56
CA ALA A 26 -1.37 2.78 -2.28
C ALA A 26 0.05 3.24 -1.90
N ALA A 27 1.07 2.39 -2.09
CA ALA A 27 2.46 2.75 -1.86
C ALA A 27 2.91 3.92 -2.74
N MET A 28 2.61 3.87 -4.04
CA MET A 28 2.95 4.96 -4.97
C MET A 28 2.21 6.25 -4.61
N ALA A 29 0.93 6.14 -4.25
CA ALA A 29 0.13 7.29 -3.82
C ALA A 29 0.72 7.93 -2.56
N TYR A 30 1.09 7.13 -1.56
CA TYR A 30 1.75 7.61 -0.34
C TYR A 30 3.07 8.35 -0.65
N LEU A 31 3.95 7.75 -1.46
CA LEU A 31 5.27 8.32 -1.77
C LEU A 31 5.22 9.58 -2.64
N SER A 32 4.21 9.70 -3.50
CA SER A 32 4.05 10.85 -4.40
C SER A 32 3.15 11.95 -3.85
N HIS A 33 2.56 11.74 -2.66
CA HIS A 33 1.57 12.65 -2.10
C HIS A 33 2.19 13.99 -1.72
N THR A 34 1.64 15.06 -2.26
CA THR A 34 2.00 16.46 -1.97
C THR A 34 0.75 17.25 -1.63
N GLY A 35 0.06 16.79 -0.58
CA GLY A 35 -1.19 17.38 -0.11
C GLY A 35 -1.23 17.54 1.40
N PRO A 36 -2.42 17.76 1.97
CA PRO A 36 -2.58 17.98 3.40
C PRO A 36 -2.28 16.70 4.21
N ALA A 37 -1.98 16.91 5.50
CA ALA A 37 -1.47 15.85 6.37
C ALA A 37 -2.49 14.75 6.69
N ASP A 38 -3.78 15.06 6.65
CA ASP A 38 -4.88 14.11 6.83
C ASP A 38 -4.97 13.12 5.65
N GLU A 39 -4.81 13.60 4.41
CA GLU A 39 -4.72 12.75 3.22
C GLU A 39 -3.49 11.84 3.29
N HIS A 40 -2.33 12.37 3.71
CA HIS A 40 -1.12 11.58 3.93
C HIS A 40 -1.33 10.51 5.01
N ALA A 41 -2.03 10.84 6.10
CA ALA A 41 -2.37 9.91 7.17
C ALA A 41 -3.37 8.83 6.70
N ALA A 42 -4.32 9.18 5.83
CA ALA A 42 -5.24 8.22 5.23
C ALA A 42 -4.51 7.23 4.31
N LEU A 43 -3.57 7.72 3.49
CA LEU A 43 -2.70 6.88 2.69
C LEU A 43 -1.84 5.97 3.57
N TYR A 44 -1.27 6.50 4.65
CA TYR A 44 -0.53 5.70 5.62
C TYR A 44 -1.37 4.58 6.24
N ALA A 45 -2.61 4.89 6.65
CA ALA A 45 -3.55 3.90 7.19
C ALA A 45 -3.88 2.81 6.15
N SER A 46 -3.96 3.15 4.87
CA SER A 46 -4.15 2.16 3.81
C SER A 46 -2.97 1.18 3.71
N LEU A 47 -1.72 1.65 3.88
CA LEU A 47 -0.54 0.77 3.90
C LEU A 47 -0.60 -0.20 5.08
N ILE A 48 -0.99 0.28 6.26
CA ILE A 48 -1.17 -0.57 7.45
C ILE A 48 -2.20 -1.67 7.17
N GLY A 49 -3.31 -1.34 6.51
CA GLY A 49 -4.35 -2.32 6.17
C GLY A 49 -3.85 -3.49 5.31
N PHE A 50 -2.82 -3.27 4.48
CA PHE A 50 -2.23 -4.34 3.66
C PHE A 50 -1.23 -5.22 4.42
N LEU A 51 -0.73 -4.80 5.58
CA LEU A 51 0.17 -5.63 6.40
C LEU A 51 -0.52 -6.90 6.90
N ASP A 52 -1.84 -6.83 7.12
CA ASP A 52 -2.64 -7.95 7.59
C ASP A 52 -3.23 -8.80 6.44
N ASP A 53 -2.87 -8.54 5.17
CA ASP A 53 -3.36 -9.36 4.06
C ASP A 53 -2.87 -10.81 4.21
N PRO A 54 -3.75 -11.82 4.12
CA PRO A 54 -3.36 -13.21 4.30
C PRO A 54 -2.38 -13.71 3.23
N SER A 55 -2.30 -13.04 2.08
CA SER A 55 -1.38 -13.43 1.00
C SER A 55 -0.04 -12.72 1.14
N ALA A 56 1.03 -13.50 1.30
CA ALA A 56 2.41 -13.00 1.23
C ALA A 56 2.72 -12.29 -0.10
N ARG A 57 1.98 -12.59 -1.18
CA ARG A 57 2.12 -11.88 -2.46
C ARG A 57 1.69 -10.41 -2.35
N VAL A 58 0.61 -10.14 -1.62
CA VAL A 58 0.09 -8.77 -1.43
C VAL A 58 1.08 -7.96 -0.58
N ARG A 59 1.56 -8.55 0.51
CA ARG A 59 2.56 -7.93 1.40
C ARG A 59 3.90 -7.72 0.67
N GLY A 60 4.31 -8.68 -0.16
CA GLY A 60 5.46 -8.54 -1.07
C GLY A 60 5.29 -7.41 -2.10
N ALA A 61 4.09 -7.23 -2.66
CA ALA A 61 3.81 -6.12 -3.59
C ALA A 61 3.89 -4.76 -2.90
N LEU A 62 3.44 -4.67 -1.64
CA LEU A 62 3.61 -3.48 -0.80
C LEU A 62 5.09 -3.20 -0.54
N ALA A 63 5.85 -4.22 -0.13
CA ALA A 63 7.30 -4.11 0.10
C ALA A 63 8.03 -3.64 -1.15
N TYR A 64 7.68 -4.20 -2.31
CA TYR A 64 8.25 -3.82 -3.60
C TYR A 64 7.94 -2.36 -3.95
N GLY A 65 6.71 -1.90 -3.72
CA GLY A 65 6.33 -0.50 -3.95
C GLY A 65 7.09 0.49 -3.07
N LEU A 66 7.48 0.09 -1.86
CA LEU A 66 8.25 0.92 -0.93
C LEU A 66 9.77 0.77 -1.10
N LEU A 67 10.21 -0.22 -1.88
CA LEU A 67 11.62 -0.53 -2.04
C LEU A 67 12.34 0.64 -2.71
N HIS A 68 13.51 1.00 -2.16
CA HIS A 68 14.37 2.08 -2.62
C HIS A 68 13.87 3.51 -2.42
N ALA A 69 12.66 3.72 -1.89
CA ALA A 69 12.19 5.07 -1.54
C ALA A 69 12.80 5.51 -0.19
N LEU A 70 13.41 6.70 -0.16
CA LEU A 70 14.01 7.26 1.06
C LEU A 70 12.95 7.67 2.07
N GLU A 71 11.77 8.01 1.56
CA GLU A 71 10.57 8.44 2.28
C GLU A 71 9.69 7.27 2.73
N ALA A 72 10.08 6.04 2.40
CA ALA A 72 9.35 4.84 2.80
C ALA A 72 9.23 4.79 4.34
N PRO A 73 8.01 4.56 4.87
CA PRO A 73 7.78 4.61 6.30
C PRO A 73 8.45 3.41 6.98
N ARG A 74 9.47 3.70 7.79
CA ARG A 74 10.24 2.67 8.52
C ARG A 74 9.40 1.65 9.29
N PRO A 75 8.31 2.03 10.00
CA PRO A 75 7.48 1.03 10.69
C PRO A 75 6.86 -0.01 9.77
N ILE A 76 6.46 0.39 8.55
CA ILE A 76 5.87 -0.52 7.55
C ILE A 76 6.94 -1.47 7.03
N LEU A 77 8.13 -0.96 6.69
CA LEU A 77 9.24 -1.79 6.25
C LEU A 77 9.67 -2.80 7.32
N LEU A 78 9.72 -2.40 8.59
CA LEU A 78 10.05 -3.30 9.69
C LEU A 78 9.02 -4.41 9.87
N ALA A 79 7.73 -4.11 9.71
CA ALA A 79 6.68 -5.12 9.75
C ALA A 79 6.82 -6.13 8.60
N LEU A 80 7.07 -5.64 7.38
CA LEU A 80 7.23 -6.47 6.18
C LEU A 80 8.50 -7.35 6.22
N LEU A 81 9.52 -6.98 7.00
CA LEU A 81 10.72 -7.81 7.19
C LEU A 81 10.47 -9.06 8.03
N GLN A 82 9.33 -9.17 8.72
CA GLN A 82 8.97 -10.31 9.56
C GLN A 82 8.17 -11.39 8.82
N ASP A 83 7.91 -11.20 7.53
CA ASP A 83 7.19 -12.14 6.67
C ASP A 83 7.88 -13.49 6.46
#